data_AF-A0A1H8TVK7-F1
#
_entry.id   AF-A0A1H8TVK7-F1
#
_cell.length_a   1.000
_cell.length_b   1.000
_cell.length_c   1.000
_cell.angle_alpha   90.00
_cell.angle_beta   90.00
_cell.angle_gamma   90.00
#
_symmetry.space_group_name_H-M   'P 1'
#
loop_
_entity.id
_entity.type
_entity.pdbx_description
1 polymer ?
#
loop_
_entity_poly.entity_id
_entity_poly.type
_entity_poly.pdbx_seq_one_letter_code
_entity_poly.pdbx_strand_id
1 'polypeptide(L)'
;MLKKISEMDFLVLRGPFESGRQSPGSLVGAFFLVILIQSLFLWLEHFASVESNFPLYRSVFVYHLWFSIGLTVLMIIYMLPSVYMGSQKIQYLLTIIVSQNVFGVSPYILALIIIASTFTSDLNTLTFIITTTLLGGVLVFVVTWIRFMILLKKGHYRKGSTKSQLRQKFETKSLLPFATAVGVPMVLIMVPLLRLVQPGNIEELFFTCLFIFVFYTMLFILPEQIVILYCKCRFDSFNFESTGRLKPVRDKDGKPVSTQGLIYANQLKSGGGKNED
;
A
#
# COMPACT_ATOMS: atom_id res chain seq x y z
N MET A 1 18.32 -12.28 3.93
CA MET A 1 17.91 -12.77 2.59
C MET A 1 18.03 -11.70 1.50
N LEU A 2 17.45 -10.51 1.66
CA LEU A 2 17.50 -9.42 0.66
C LEU A 2 18.90 -8.85 0.38
N LYS A 3 19.87 -9.01 1.31
CA LYS A 3 21.26 -8.55 1.13
C LYS A 3 22.02 -9.26 0.01
N LYS A 4 21.58 -10.45 -0.41
CA LYS A 4 22.21 -11.25 -1.49
C LYS A 4 21.70 -10.89 -2.89
N ILE A 5 20.69 -10.02 -2.97
CA ILE A 5 19.98 -9.69 -4.20
C ILE A 5 20.52 -8.37 -4.74
N SER A 6 20.77 -8.31 -6.05
CA SER A 6 21.39 -7.18 -6.73
C SER A 6 20.37 -6.08 -7.04
N GLU A 7 20.83 -4.84 -7.27
CA GLU A 7 19.96 -3.73 -7.67
C GLU A 7 19.14 -4.05 -8.94
N MET A 8 19.73 -4.82 -9.86
CA MET A 8 19.13 -5.25 -11.12
C MET A 8 17.83 -6.04 -10.92
N ASP A 9 17.70 -6.75 -9.80
CA ASP A 9 16.52 -7.54 -9.44
C ASP A 9 15.32 -6.69 -9.02
N PHE A 10 15.53 -5.39 -8.74
CA PHE A 10 14.49 -4.49 -8.24
C PHE A 10 14.09 -3.40 -9.25
N LEU A 11 14.69 -3.37 -10.45
CA LEU A 11 14.53 -2.26 -11.39
C LEU A 11 13.07 -1.97 -11.80
N VAL A 12 12.20 -2.99 -11.83
CA VAL A 12 10.77 -2.78 -12.12
C VAL A 12 10.08 -1.95 -11.05
N LEU A 13 10.55 -1.98 -9.80
CA LEU A 13 10.04 -1.16 -8.71
C LEU A 13 10.42 0.32 -8.85
N ARG A 14 11.34 0.66 -9.76
CA ARG A 14 11.69 2.05 -10.06
C ARG A 14 10.62 2.77 -10.90
N GLY A 15 9.69 2.04 -11.51
CA GLY A 15 8.68 2.59 -12.43
C GLY A 15 7.95 3.85 -11.93
N PRO A 16 7.39 3.88 -10.70
CA PRO A 16 6.72 5.06 -10.16
C PRO A 16 7.64 6.28 -9.96
N PHE A 17 8.94 6.07 -9.76
CA PHE A 17 9.94 7.14 -9.66
C PHE A 17 10.38 7.62 -11.05
N GLU A 18 10.57 6.68 -11.99
CA GLU A 18 10.88 6.98 -13.40
C GLU A 18 9.76 7.79 -14.06
N SER A 19 8.49 7.51 -13.70
CA SER A 19 7.33 8.27 -14.19
C SER A 19 7.03 9.56 -13.41
N GLY A 20 7.85 9.92 -12.41
CA GLY A 20 7.64 11.10 -11.56
C GLY A 20 6.51 11.01 -10.52
N ARG A 21 5.62 10.01 -10.59
CA ARG A 21 4.44 9.87 -9.69
C ARG A 21 4.81 9.78 -8.20
N GLN A 22 5.96 9.18 -7.90
CA GLN A 22 6.51 9.11 -6.53
C GLN A 22 7.77 9.96 -6.36
N SER A 23 7.92 11.03 -7.16
CA SER A 23 8.96 12.03 -6.93
C SER A 23 8.73 12.78 -5.61
N PRO A 24 9.78 13.31 -4.96
CA PRO A 24 9.62 14.05 -3.71
C PRO A 24 8.61 15.20 -3.81
N GLY A 25 8.62 15.92 -4.94
CA GLY A 25 7.65 17.00 -5.20
C GLY A 25 6.22 16.49 -5.37
N SER A 26 6.00 15.36 -6.06
CA SER A 26 4.67 14.75 -6.17
C SER A 26 4.14 14.27 -4.82
N LEU A 27 5.02 13.77 -3.94
CA LEU A 27 4.64 13.37 -2.58
C LEU A 27 4.20 14.56 -1.72
N VAL A 28 4.75 15.76 -1.93
CA VAL A 28 4.27 17.00 -1.28
C VAL A 28 2.82 17.29 -1.66
N GLY A 29 2.50 17.22 -2.96
CA GLY A 29 1.12 17.38 -3.43
C GLY A 29 0.17 16.33 -2.83
N ALA A 30 0.64 15.09 -2.72
CA ALA A 30 -0.12 14.02 -2.06
C ALA A 30 -0.34 14.31 -0.57
N PHE A 31 0.67 14.80 0.17
CA PHE A 31 0.51 15.15 1.58
C PHE A 31 -0.55 16.24 1.80
N PHE A 32 -0.56 17.28 0.95
CA PHE A 32 -1.60 18.31 1.04
C PHE A 32 -3.01 17.72 0.92
N LEU A 33 -3.25 16.89 -0.09
CA LEU A 33 -4.54 16.24 -0.29
C LEU A 33 -4.88 15.31 0.89
N VAL A 34 -3.90 14.54 1.36
CA VAL A 34 -4.12 13.56 2.43
C VAL A 34 -4.43 14.23 3.77
N ILE A 35 -3.88 15.42 4.06
CA ILE A 35 -4.26 16.19 5.26
C ILE A 35 -5.77 16.51 5.26
N LEU A 36 -6.31 16.89 4.10
CA LEU A 36 -7.75 17.18 3.95
C LEU A 36 -8.59 15.92 4.12
N ILE A 37 -8.21 14.82 3.46
CA ILE A 37 -8.91 13.52 3.55
C ILE A 37 -8.85 12.96 4.98
N GLN A 38 -7.70 13.07 5.66
CA GLN A 38 -7.55 12.62 7.04
C GLN A 38 -8.46 13.42 7.99
N SER A 39 -8.55 14.73 7.78
CA SER A 39 -9.46 15.59 8.55
C SER A 39 -10.92 15.20 8.33
N LEU A 40 -11.30 14.89 7.09
CA LEU A 40 -12.64 14.40 6.76
C LEU A 40 -12.95 13.07 7.46
N PHE A 41 -12.02 12.10 7.42
CA PHE A 41 -12.24 10.81 8.08
C PHE A 41 -12.36 10.95 9.60
N LEU A 42 -11.53 11.77 10.24
CA LEU A 42 -11.66 12.03 11.68
C LEU A 42 -13.01 12.68 12.02
N TRP A 43 -13.49 13.60 11.19
CA TRP A 43 -14.81 14.20 11.38
C TRP A 43 -15.92 13.15 11.25
N LEU A 44 -15.86 12.29 10.22
CA LEU A 44 -16.81 11.19 10.02
C LEU A 44 -16.78 10.20 11.19
N GLU A 45 -15.60 9.83 11.68
CA GLU A 45 -15.44 8.93 12.82
C GLU A 45 -16.07 9.52 14.07
N HIS A 46 -15.79 10.80 14.36
CA HIS A 46 -16.38 11.48 15.49
C HIS A 46 -17.91 11.48 15.39
N PHE A 47 -18.44 11.94 14.27
CA PHE A 47 -19.88 12.08 14.05
C PHE A 47 -20.60 10.73 14.13
N ALA A 48 -20.11 9.71 13.43
CA ALA A 48 -20.72 8.38 13.43
C ALA A 48 -20.58 7.66 14.78
N SER A 49 -19.53 7.96 15.56
CA SER A 49 -19.31 7.28 16.85
C SER A 49 -20.26 7.69 17.97
N VAL A 50 -20.83 8.91 17.92
CA VAL A 50 -21.71 9.45 18.98
C VAL A 50 -22.96 8.58 19.18
N GLU A 51 -23.47 7.99 18.10
CA GLU A 51 -24.69 7.16 18.09
C GLU A 51 -24.38 5.65 18.10
N SER A 52 -23.10 5.25 18.17
CA SER A 52 -22.70 3.85 18.03
C SER A 52 -22.58 3.11 19.37
N ASN A 53 -22.91 1.81 19.37
CA ASN A 53 -22.61 0.91 20.49
C ASN A 53 -21.18 0.36 20.45
N PHE A 54 -20.26 0.98 19.67
CA PHE A 54 -18.90 0.47 19.52
C PHE A 54 -18.15 0.56 20.85
N PRO A 55 -17.67 -0.57 21.41
CA PRO A 55 -16.98 -0.57 22.68
C PRO A 55 -15.68 0.24 22.53
N LEU A 56 -15.36 1.03 23.55
CA LEU A 56 -14.15 1.86 23.59
C LEU A 56 -14.06 2.88 22.44
N TYR A 57 -15.16 3.24 21.77
CA TYR A 57 -15.15 4.20 20.65
C TYR A 57 -14.41 5.48 21.00
N ARG A 58 -14.65 6.01 22.21
CA ARG A 58 -14.02 7.24 22.69
C ARG A 58 -12.51 7.11 22.79
N SER A 59 -12.02 5.98 23.30
CA SER A 59 -10.60 5.70 23.41
C SER A 59 -9.97 5.53 22.03
N VAL A 60 -10.59 4.72 21.16
CA VAL A 60 -10.11 4.49 19.78
C VAL A 60 -10.02 5.80 19.01
N PHE A 61 -11.06 6.63 19.07
CA PHE A 61 -11.09 7.94 18.44
C PHE A 61 -10.01 8.87 18.98
N VAL A 62 -9.86 8.99 20.31
CA VAL A 62 -8.85 9.88 20.92
C VAL A 62 -7.44 9.45 20.53
N TYR A 63 -7.12 8.15 20.53
CA TYR A 63 -5.82 7.66 20.09
C TYR A 63 -5.58 7.93 18.60
N HIS A 64 -6.57 7.64 17.75
CA HIS A 64 -6.46 7.87 16.31
C HIS A 64 -6.35 9.37 15.98
N LEU A 65 -7.05 10.24 16.70
CA LEU A 65 -6.96 11.70 16.59
C LEU A 65 -5.55 12.19 16.90
N TRP A 66 -5.00 11.84 18.07
CA TRP A 66 -3.65 12.28 18.46
C TRP A 66 -2.57 11.76 17.52
N PHE A 67 -2.69 10.51 17.08
CA PHE A 67 -1.79 9.94 16.08
C PHE A 67 -1.87 10.69 14.76
N SER A 68 -3.08 10.99 14.29
CA SER A 68 -3.34 11.74 13.06
C SER A 68 -2.85 13.19 13.12
N ILE A 69 -2.98 13.87 14.26
CA ILE A 69 -2.39 15.19 14.50
C ILE A 69 -0.87 15.12 14.36
N GLY A 70 -0.23 14.13 15.00
CA GLY A 70 1.21 13.90 14.90
C GLY A 70 1.67 13.68 13.44
N LEU A 71 0.94 12.86 12.68
CA LEU A 71 1.21 12.65 11.26
C LEU A 71 1.03 13.92 10.43
N THR A 72 0.03 14.74 10.74
CA THR A 72 -0.23 16.01 10.04
C THR A 72 0.91 16.99 10.24
N VAL A 73 1.40 17.13 11.47
CA VAL A 73 2.58 17.97 11.78
C VAL A 73 3.80 17.47 11.00
N LEU A 74 4.06 16.15 11.00
CA LEU A 74 5.16 15.56 10.24
C LEU A 74 5.00 15.80 8.73
N MET A 75 3.80 15.65 8.18
CA MET A 75 3.52 15.94 6.77
C MET A 75 3.86 17.38 6.42
N ILE A 76 3.39 18.35 7.20
CA ILE A 76 3.67 19.79 6.99
C ILE A 76 5.19 20.05 6.97
N ILE A 77 5.93 19.47 7.93
CA ILE A 77 7.40 19.60 7.96
C ILE A 77 8.03 19.03 6.67
N TYR A 78 7.56 17.86 6.22
CA TYR A 78 8.05 17.19 5.03
C TYR A 78 7.49 17.71 3.70
N MET A 79 6.65 18.75 3.74
CA MET A 79 6.28 19.53 2.54
C MET A 79 7.34 20.58 2.18
N LEU A 80 8.27 20.90 3.09
CA LEU A 80 9.34 21.87 2.85
C LEU A 80 10.48 21.27 2.01
N PRO A 81 10.87 21.91 0.88
CA PRO A 81 11.96 21.42 0.01
C PRO A 81 13.28 21.15 0.71
N SER A 82 13.66 22.04 1.63
CA SER A 82 14.89 21.89 2.42
C SER A 82 14.91 20.61 3.26
N VAL A 83 13.75 20.17 3.76
CA VAL A 83 13.63 18.98 4.60
C VAL A 83 13.56 17.73 3.74
N TYR A 84 12.62 17.67 2.78
CA TYR A 84 12.38 16.44 2.05
C TYR A 84 13.53 16.08 1.10
N MET A 85 14.24 17.06 0.53
CA MET A 85 15.39 16.76 -0.34
C MET A 85 16.54 16.14 0.44
N GLY A 86 16.74 16.55 1.69
CA GLY A 86 17.75 15.99 2.59
C GLY A 86 17.36 14.65 3.21
N SER A 87 16.06 14.31 3.24
CA SER A 87 15.55 13.13 3.97
C SER A 87 14.48 12.32 3.22
N GLN A 88 14.66 12.13 1.91
CA GLN A 88 13.72 11.43 1.01
C GLN A 88 13.32 10.01 1.47
N LYS A 89 14.19 9.32 2.22
CA LYS A 89 13.91 8.00 2.79
C LYS A 89 12.85 8.08 3.88
N ILE A 90 12.98 9.06 4.77
CA ILE A 90 12.03 9.32 5.85
C ILE A 90 10.73 9.89 5.26
N GLN A 91 10.81 10.77 4.25
CA GLN A 91 9.62 11.24 3.52
C GLN A 91 8.81 10.08 2.97
N TYR A 92 9.48 9.09 2.36
CA TYR A 92 8.80 7.91 1.82
C TYR A 92 8.23 7.01 2.92
N LEU A 93 8.95 6.81 4.03
CA LEU A 93 8.42 6.10 5.20
C LEU A 93 7.15 6.78 5.73
N LEU A 94 7.17 8.11 5.84
CA LEU A 94 6.02 8.91 6.25
C LEU A 94 4.85 8.71 5.28
N THR A 95 5.08 8.69 3.97
CA THR A 95 4.04 8.35 2.98
C THR A 95 3.42 6.98 3.22
N ILE A 96 4.22 5.96 3.56
CA ILE A 96 3.69 4.63 3.89
C ILE A 96 2.77 4.72 5.11
N ILE A 97 3.26 5.28 6.22
CA ILE A 97 2.52 5.37 7.48
C ILE A 97 1.21 6.14 7.29
N VAL A 98 1.28 7.30 6.64
CA VAL A 98 0.12 8.15 6.33
C VAL A 98 -0.88 7.42 5.43
N SER A 99 -0.41 6.74 4.38
CA SER A 99 -1.31 6.00 3.48
C SER A 99 -2.03 4.86 4.20
N GLN A 100 -1.33 4.13 5.09
CA GLN A 100 -1.92 3.06 5.89
C GLN A 100 -2.88 3.61 6.96
N ASN A 101 -2.60 4.80 7.51
CA ASN A 101 -3.53 5.46 8.42
C ASN A 101 -4.84 5.82 7.69
N VAL A 102 -4.74 6.59 6.60
CA VAL A 102 -5.89 7.18 5.92
C VAL A 102 -6.69 6.19 5.07
N PHE A 103 -6.05 5.22 4.44
CA PHE A 103 -6.73 4.22 3.60
C PHE A 103 -6.80 2.84 4.25
N GLY A 104 -6.18 2.64 5.41
CA GLY A 104 -6.25 1.37 6.14
C GLY A 104 -7.05 1.53 7.43
N VAL A 105 -6.47 2.26 8.38
CA VAL A 105 -7.00 2.41 9.74
C VAL A 105 -8.33 3.19 9.76
N SER A 106 -8.40 4.37 9.14
CA SER A 106 -9.60 5.21 9.21
C SER A 106 -10.85 4.54 8.58
N PRO A 107 -10.78 3.96 7.37
CA PRO A 107 -11.90 3.24 6.79
C PRO A 107 -12.30 2.03 7.66
N TYR A 108 -11.33 1.31 8.21
CA TYR A 108 -11.61 0.18 9.08
C TYR A 108 -12.34 0.59 10.36
N ILE A 109 -11.92 1.68 11.03
CA ILE A 109 -12.62 2.22 12.19
C ILE A 109 -14.07 2.60 11.83
N LEU A 110 -14.26 3.29 10.69
CA LEU A 110 -15.61 3.64 10.21
C LEU A 110 -16.47 2.41 9.94
N ALA A 111 -15.92 1.36 9.35
CA ALA A 111 -16.65 0.11 9.13
C ALA A 111 -17.12 -0.50 10.46
N LEU A 112 -16.26 -0.51 11.48
CA LEU A 112 -16.60 -1.03 12.80
C LEU A 112 -17.69 -0.19 13.50
N ILE A 113 -17.62 1.13 13.37
CA ILE A 113 -18.64 2.04 13.90
C ILE A 113 -19.99 1.75 13.25
N ILE A 114 -20.04 1.64 11.92
CA ILE A 114 -21.28 1.32 11.17
C ILE A 114 -21.84 -0.04 11.61
N ILE A 115 -20.99 -1.05 11.78
CA ILE A 115 -21.44 -2.37 12.24
C ILE A 115 -22.06 -2.29 13.63
N ALA A 116 -21.44 -1.55 14.54
CA ALA A 116 -21.89 -1.43 15.91
C ALA A 116 -23.11 -0.50 16.08
N SER A 117 -23.34 0.45 15.17
CA SER A 117 -24.52 1.30 15.17
C SER A 117 -25.72 0.64 14.50
N THR A 118 -25.49 -0.11 13.42
CA THR A 118 -26.56 -0.48 12.48
C THR A 118 -26.86 -1.98 12.43
N PHE A 119 -25.85 -2.86 12.61
CA PHE A 119 -26.01 -4.30 12.36
C PHE A 119 -26.08 -5.15 13.63
N THR A 120 -25.40 -4.76 14.70
CA THR A 120 -25.45 -5.53 15.95
C THR A 120 -25.04 -4.70 17.17
N SER A 121 -25.77 -4.88 18.27
CA SER A 121 -25.40 -4.41 19.61
C SER A 121 -24.80 -5.53 20.47
N ASP A 122 -24.76 -6.77 19.96
CA ASP A 122 -24.19 -7.91 20.69
C ASP A 122 -22.66 -7.87 20.63
N LEU A 123 -22.05 -7.74 21.82
CA LEU A 123 -20.60 -7.67 21.99
C LEU A 123 -19.89 -8.92 21.48
N ASN A 124 -20.50 -10.10 21.58
CA ASN A 124 -19.87 -11.34 21.12
C ASN A 124 -19.76 -11.36 19.59
N THR A 125 -20.85 -11.01 18.90
CA THR A 125 -20.88 -10.87 17.44
C THR A 125 -19.90 -9.80 16.95
N LEU A 126 -19.88 -8.63 17.60
CA LEU A 126 -18.96 -7.55 17.23
C LEU A 126 -17.49 -7.95 17.45
N THR A 127 -17.18 -8.59 18.58
CA THR A 127 -15.83 -9.11 18.87
C THR A 127 -15.40 -10.16 17.87
N PHE A 128 -16.32 -11.04 17.46
CA PHE A 128 -16.08 -12.03 16.41
C PHE A 128 -15.75 -11.37 15.06
N ILE A 129 -16.51 -10.34 14.66
CA ILE A 129 -16.26 -9.60 13.42
C ILE A 129 -14.91 -8.87 13.47
N ILE A 130 -14.61 -8.16 14.56
CA ILE A 130 -13.33 -7.46 14.76
C ILE A 130 -12.17 -8.45 14.68
N THR A 131 -12.24 -9.55 15.43
CA THR A 131 -11.17 -10.56 15.46
C THR A 131 -10.97 -11.20 14.08
N THR A 132 -12.07 -11.56 13.41
CA THR A 132 -12.02 -12.19 12.07
C THR A 132 -11.46 -11.24 11.01
N THR A 133 -11.85 -9.97 11.04
CA THR A 133 -11.35 -8.94 10.10
C THR A 133 -9.87 -8.64 10.32
N LEU A 134 -9.41 -8.54 11.58
CA LEU A 134 -7.99 -8.34 11.88
C LEU A 134 -7.14 -9.56 11.49
N LEU A 135 -7.59 -10.77 11.83
CA LEU A 135 -6.91 -12.02 11.44
C LEU A 135 -6.86 -12.17 9.92
N GLY A 136 -7.96 -11.85 9.23
CA GLY A 136 -8.02 -11.80 7.77
C GLY A 136 -6.99 -10.82 7.21
N GLY A 137 -6.86 -9.63 7.79
CA GLY A 137 -5.86 -8.64 7.40
C GLY A 137 -4.42 -9.13 7.58
N VAL A 138 -4.11 -9.74 8.73
CA VAL A 138 -2.80 -10.35 8.99
C VAL A 138 -2.50 -11.45 7.95
N LEU A 139 -3.48 -12.31 7.64
CA LEU A 139 -3.35 -13.35 6.63
C LEU A 139 -3.05 -12.75 5.24
N VAL A 140 -3.80 -11.72 4.83
CA VAL A 140 -3.56 -10.99 3.56
C VAL A 140 -2.12 -10.50 3.51
N PHE A 141 -1.66 -9.81 4.56
CA PHE A 141 -0.31 -9.28 4.63
C PHE A 141 0.76 -10.38 4.55
N VAL A 142 0.63 -11.47 5.32
CA VAL A 142 1.61 -12.57 5.35
C VAL A 142 1.68 -13.28 3.98
N VAL A 143 0.53 -13.64 3.40
CA VAL A 143 0.47 -14.32 2.09
C VAL A 143 1.06 -13.44 1.00
N THR A 144 0.71 -12.15 0.99
CA THR A 144 1.21 -11.20 -0.02
C THR A 144 2.70 -10.94 0.14
N TRP A 145 3.20 -10.85 1.38
CA TRP A 145 4.62 -10.76 1.69
C TRP A 145 5.40 -11.97 1.18
N ILE A 146 4.97 -13.19 1.52
CA ILE A 146 5.61 -14.44 1.06
C ILE A 146 5.62 -14.50 -0.46
N ARG A 147 4.47 -14.25 -1.10
CA ARG A 147 4.34 -14.21 -2.56
C ARG A 147 5.30 -13.21 -3.18
N PHE A 148 5.36 -12.00 -2.64
CA PHE A 148 6.24 -10.95 -3.14
C PHE A 148 7.70 -11.40 -3.10
N MET A 149 8.14 -12.00 -1.99
CA MET A 149 9.50 -12.51 -1.82
C MET A 149 9.82 -13.66 -2.80
N ILE A 150 8.88 -14.57 -3.05
CA ILE A 150 9.04 -15.64 -4.06
C ILE A 150 9.18 -15.04 -5.46
N LEU A 151 8.32 -14.10 -5.84
CA LEU A 151 8.37 -13.43 -7.14
C LEU A 151 9.68 -12.67 -7.34
N LEU A 152 10.20 -12.09 -6.26
CA LEU A 152 11.48 -11.39 -6.27
C LEU A 152 12.66 -12.33 -6.48
N LYS A 153 12.67 -13.49 -5.81
CA LYS A 153 13.69 -14.53 -6.04
C LYS A 153 13.66 -15.09 -7.47
N LYS A 154 12.48 -15.24 -8.05
CA LYS A 154 12.30 -15.70 -9.44
C LYS A 154 12.70 -14.67 -10.51
N GLY A 155 13.17 -13.48 -10.10
CA GLY A 155 13.65 -12.46 -11.04
C GLY A 155 12.54 -11.72 -11.79
N HIS A 156 11.27 -11.84 -11.37
CA HIS A 156 10.16 -11.16 -12.05
C HIS A 156 10.24 -9.63 -11.98
N TYR A 157 11.01 -9.06 -11.05
CA TYR A 157 11.20 -7.62 -10.93
C TYR A 157 12.46 -7.08 -11.63
N ARG A 158 13.15 -7.94 -12.42
CA ARG A 158 14.21 -7.51 -13.36
C ARG A 158 13.62 -6.77 -14.57
N LYS A 159 14.32 -5.74 -15.06
CA LYS A 159 13.93 -5.00 -16.27
C LYS A 159 14.05 -5.92 -17.50
N GLY A 160 13.04 -5.98 -18.37
CA GLY A 160 12.99 -6.91 -19.50
C GLY A 160 12.38 -8.29 -19.20
N SER A 161 12.04 -8.61 -17.94
CA SER A 161 11.32 -9.84 -17.59
C SER A 161 9.91 -9.87 -18.22
N THR A 162 9.32 -11.06 -18.37
CA THR A 162 7.92 -11.25 -18.78
C THR A 162 6.94 -10.41 -17.96
N LYS A 163 7.22 -10.13 -16.69
CA LYS A 163 6.39 -9.25 -15.85
C LYS A 163 6.63 -7.76 -16.12
N SER A 164 7.83 -7.35 -16.53
CA SER A 164 8.08 -5.98 -17.02
C SER A 164 7.40 -5.72 -18.36
N GLN A 165 7.40 -6.72 -19.25
CA GLN A 165 6.71 -6.67 -20.53
C GLN A 165 5.19 -6.76 -20.34
N LEU A 166 4.68 -7.56 -19.40
CA LEU A 166 3.26 -7.54 -19.01
C LEU A 166 2.86 -6.18 -18.43
N ARG A 167 3.68 -5.58 -17.55
CA ARG A 167 3.40 -4.25 -16.97
C ARG A 167 3.43 -3.13 -18.01
N GLN A 168 4.13 -3.33 -19.14
CA GLN A 168 4.23 -2.38 -20.25
C GLN A 168 3.19 -2.62 -21.37
N LYS A 169 2.74 -3.88 -21.57
CA LYS A 169 1.78 -4.25 -22.63
C LYS A 169 0.36 -4.53 -22.14
N PHE A 170 0.13 -4.80 -20.85
CA PHE A 170 -1.17 -5.24 -20.33
C PHE A 170 -1.41 -4.76 -18.90
N GLU A 171 -2.15 -3.66 -18.77
CA GLU A 171 -2.66 -3.13 -17.50
C GLU A 171 -3.68 -4.05 -16.77
N THR A 172 -4.03 -5.26 -17.26
CA THR A 172 -5.31 -5.87 -16.81
C THR A 172 -5.42 -7.39 -16.60
N LYS A 173 -4.37 -8.23 -16.63
CA LYS A 173 -4.56 -9.68 -16.32
C LYS A 173 -3.47 -10.32 -15.46
N SER A 174 -3.53 -10.03 -14.17
CA SER A 174 -3.46 -11.04 -13.10
C SER A 174 -4.10 -10.42 -11.85
N LEU A 175 -5.38 -10.05 -11.95
CA LEU A 175 -6.19 -9.72 -10.77
C LEU A 175 -6.43 -10.97 -9.91
N LEU A 176 -6.20 -12.18 -10.45
CA LEU A 176 -6.44 -13.42 -9.73
C LEU A 176 -5.75 -13.49 -8.36
N PRO A 177 -4.45 -13.16 -8.18
CA PRO A 177 -3.81 -13.18 -6.87
C PRO A 177 -4.28 -12.07 -5.92
N PHE A 178 -4.79 -10.96 -6.48
CA PHE A 178 -5.42 -9.90 -5.69
C PHE A 178 -6.82 -10.33 -5.24
N ALA A 179 -7.63 -10.83 -6.17
CA ALA A 179 -8.97 -11.36 -5.96
C ALA A 179 -8.98 -12.54 -5.00
N THR A 180 -7.98 -13.43 -5.02
CA THR A 180 -7.89 -14.53 -4.05
C THR A 180 -7.44 -14.04 -2.69
N ALA A 181 -6.39 -13.21 -2.61
CA ALA A 181 -5.85 -12.74 -1.35
C ALA A 181 -6.84 -11.85 -0.59
N VAL A 182 -7.46 -10.88 -1.27
CA VAL A 182 -8.43 -9.94 -0.68
C VAL A 182 -9.84 -10.53 -0.64
N GLY A 183 -10.24 -11.27 -1.68
CA GLY A 183 -11.62 -11.76 -1.81
C GLY A 183 -11.97 -12.88 -0.82
N VAL A 184 -11.04 -13.78 -0.47
CA VAL A 184 -11.34 -14.86 0.49
C VAL A 184 -11.71 -14.30 1.87
N PRO A 185 -10.89 -13.44 2.52
CA PRO A 185 -11.28 -12.77 3.77
C PRO A 185 -12.55 -11.94 3.62
N MET A 186 -12.73 -11.26 2.48
CA MET A 186 -13.92 -10.44 2.23
C MET A 186 -15.21 -11.27 2.25
N VAL A 187 -15.24 -12.41 1.56
CA VAL A 187 -16.40 -13.31 1.54
C VAL A 187 -16.70 -13.86 2.93
N LEU A 188 -15.67 -14.22 3.71
CA LEU A 188 -15.84 -14.73 5.07
C LEU A 188 -16.51 -13.71 6.01
N ILE A 189 -16.36 -12.41 5.75
CA ILE A 189 -17.02 -11.35 6.53
C ILE A 189 -18.36 -10.94 5.93
N MET A 190 -18.50 -10.98 4.61
CA MET A 190 -19.74 -10.62 3.93
C MET A 190 -20.88 -11.56 4.31
N VAL A 191 -20.62 -12.87 4.44
CA VAL A 191 -21.63 -13.87 4.81
C VAL A 191 -22.27 -13.59 6.18
N PRO A 192 -21.52 -13.39 7.28
CA PRO A 192 -22.13 -13.04 8.57
C PRO A 192 -22.79 -11.66 8.55
N LEU A 193 -22.22 -10.66 7.85
CA LEU A 193 -22.85 -9.34 7.75
C LEU A 193 -24.21 -9.39 7.04
N LEU A 194 -24.33 -10.15 5.94
CA LEU A 194 -25.60 -10.32 5.22
C LEU A 194 -26.71 -10.93 6.08
N ARG A 195 -26.37 -11.73 7.10
CA ARG A 195 -27.35 -12.31 8.04
C ARG A 195 -27.87 -11.30 9.05
N LEU A 196 -27.16 -10.19 9.26
CA LEU A 196 -27.51 -9.12 10.19
C LEU A 196 -28.26 -7.97 9.50
N VAL A 197 -28.31 -7.96 8.17
CA VAL A 197 -28.87 -6.86 7.39
C VAL A 197 -30.39 -6.91 7.40
N GLN A 198 -31.00 -5.78 7.79
CA GLN A 198 -32.41 -5.51 7.58
C GLN A 198 -32.60 -4.81 6.22
N PRO A 199 -33.77 -4.94 5.56
CA PRO A 199 -34.00 -4.36 4.23
C PRO A 199 -33.73 -2.85 4.10
N GLY A 200 -33.80 -2.10 5.20
CA GLY A 200 -33.50 -0.66 5.23
C GLY A 200 -32.02 -0.28 5.26
N ASN A 201 -31.10 -1.23 5.53
CA ASN A 201 -29.70 -0.93 5.85
C ASN A 201 -28.72 -1.35 4.74
N ILE A 202 -29.17 -1.35 3.49
CA ILE A 202 -28.37 -1.82 2.34
C ILE A 202 -27.22 -0.84 2.04
N GLU A 203 -27.44 0.46 2.25
CA GLU A 203 -26.44 1.50 2.02
C GLU A 203 -25.27 1.35 3.01
N GLU A 204 -25.57 1.15 4.29
CA GLU A 204 -24.60 0.90 5.35
C GLU A 204 -23.81 -0.38 5.10
N LEU A 205 -24.47 -1.42 4.54
CA LEU A 205 -23.80 -2.67 4.19
C LEU A 205 -22.79 -2.43 3.08
N PHE A 206 -23.18 -1.67 2.05
CA PHE A 206 -22.30 -1.32 0.94
C PHE A 206 -21.07 -0.53 1.44
N PHE A 207 -21.26 0.50 2.26
CA PHE A 207 -20.15 1.28 2.82
C PHE A 207 -19.25 0.46 3.73
N THR A 208 -19.84 -0.39 4.59
CA THR A 208 -19.08 -1.32 5.45
C THR A 208 -18.20 -2.24 4.60
N CYS A 209 -18.77 -2.82 3.54
CA CYS A 209 -18.03 -3.71 2.65
C CYS A 209 -16.92 -2.96 1.90
N LEU A 210 -17.21 -1.77 1.41
CA LEU A 210 -16.25 -0.91 0.72
C LEU A 210 -15.06 -0.56 1.62
N PHE A 211 -15.31 -0.15 2.87
CA PHE A 211 -14.26 0.23 3.79
C PHE A 211 -13.38 -0.96 4.23
N ILE A 212 -13.98 -2.13 4.48
CA ILE A 212 -13.22 -3.36 4.76
C ILE A 212 -12.38 -3.78 3.54
N PHE A 213 -12.94 -3.66 2.34
CA PHE A 213 -12.22 -3.95 1.10
C PHE A 213 -11.02 -3.01 0.89
N VAL A 214 -11.19 -1.71 1.17
CA VAL A 214 -10.13 -0.71 1.11
C VAL A 214 -9.03 -1.03 2.14
N PHE A 215 -9.40 -1.39 3.36
CA PHE A 215 -8.46 -1.86 4.39
C PHE A 215 -7.60 -3.05 3.92
N TYR A 216 -8.21 -4.10 3.38
CA TYR A 216 -7.47 -5.26 2.86
C TYR A 216 -6.62 -4.94 1.64
N THR A 217 -7.09 -4.04 0.78
CA THR A 217 -6.30 -3.55 -0.36
C THR A 217 -5.02 -2.86 0.11
N MET A 218 -5.09 -2.06 1.16
CA MET A 218 -3.90 -1.40 1.72
C MET A 218 -2.92 -2.38 2.34
N LEU A 219 -3.39 -3.43 3.01
CA LEU A 219 -2.54 -4.50 3.52
C LEU A 219 -1.89 -5.34 2.40
N PHE A 220 -2.59 -5.53 1.28
CA PHE A 220 -2.04 -6.20 0.10
C PHE A 220 -0.90 -5.40 -0.55
N ILE A 221 -1.00 -4.07 -0.56
CA ILE A 221 -0.02 -3.16 -1.18
C ILE A 221 1.21 -2.94 -0.26
N LEU A 222 1.03 -3.03 1.06
CA LEU A 222 2.05 -2.73 2.07
C LEU A 222 3.40 -3.46 1.87
N PRO A 223 3.47 -4.77 1.53
CA PRO A 223 4.73 -5.45 1.26
C PRO A 223 5.58 -4.78 0.17
N GLU A 224 4.95 -4.34 -0.92
CA GLU A 224 5.66 -3.68 -2.03
C GLU A 224 6.20 -2.31 -1.57
N GLN A 225 5.41 -1.54 -0.81
CA GLN A 225 5.84 -0.27 -0.23
C GLN A 225 7.06 -0.42 0.69
N ILE A 226 7.06 -1.43 1.58
CA ILE A 226 8.18 -1.72 2.50
C ILE A 226 9.43 -2.12 1.70
N VAL A 227 9.29 -2.91 0.63
CA VAL A 227 10.43 -3.30 -0.20
C VAL A 227 10.99 -2.11 -0.96
N ILE A 228 10.15 -1.21 -1.48
CA ILE A 228 10.60 0.03 -2.10
C ILE A 228 11.36 0.90 -1.11
N LEU A 229 10.88 1.01 0.14
CA LEU A 229 11.61 1.70 1.20
C LEU A 229 12.99 1.06 1.44
N TYR A 230 13.05 -0.28 1.50
CA TYR A 230 14.32 -1.00 1.59
C TYR A 230 15.25 -0.67 0.40
N CYS A 231 14.73 -0.63 -0.82
CA CYS A 231 15.48 -0.25 -2.01
C CYS A 231 16.01 1.19 -1.92
N LYS A 232 15.19 2.15 -1.46
CA LYS A 232 15.63 3.54 -1.21
C LYS A 232 16.75 3.63 -0.18
N CYS A 233 16.69 2.80 0.86
CA CYS A 233 17.73 2.75 1.89
C CYS A 233 19.04 2.15 1.38
N ARG A 234 18.96 1.13 0.52
CA ARG A 234 20.11 0.34 0.06
C ARG A 234 20.76 0.84 -1.24
N PHE A 235 19.97 1.30 -2.20
CA PHE A 235 20.41 1.64 -3.55
C PHE A 235 20.19 3.13 -3.82
N ASP A 236 21.26 3.84 -4.16
CA ASP A 236 21.18 5.29 -4.36
C ASP A 236 20.34 5.66 -5.59
N SER A 237 20.26 4.78 -6.59
CA SER A 237 19.45 4.96 -7.81
C SER A 237 17.94 5.05 -7.57
N PHE A 238 17.46 4.70 -6.37
CA PHE A 238 16.05 4.87 -5.97
C PHE A 238 15.78 6.26 -5.35
N ASN A 239 16.81 7.10 -5.21
CA ASN A 239 16.72 8.45 -4.68
C ASN A 239 16.95 9.49 -5.78
N PHE A 240 16.54 10.72 -5.50
CA PHE A 240 16.63 11.86 -6.41
C PHE A 240 17.83 12.74 -6.03
N GLU A 241 18.40 13.40 -7.04
CA GLU A 241 19.36 14.48 -6.87
C GLU A 241 18.67 15.75 -6.36
N SER A 242 19.45 16.72 -5.85
CA SER A 242 18.93 18.03 -5.45
C SER A 242 18.26 18.79 -6.59
N THR A 243 18.64 18.48 -7.84
CA THR A 243 18.02 18.97 -9.07
C THR A 243 16.63 18.38 -9.34
N GLY A 244 16.18 17.41 -8.53
CA GLY A 244 14.92 16.71 -8.71
C GLY A 244 14.96 15.57 -9.74
N ARG A 245 16.13 15.27 -10.32
CA ARG A 245 16.30 14.16 -11.27
C ARG A 245 16.53 12.85 -10.52
N LEU A 246 15.94 11.75 -11.02
CA LEU A 246 16.19 10.41 -10.46
C LEU A 246 17.64 10.00 -10.75
N LYS A 247 18.36 9.52 -9.73
CA LYS A 247 19.76 9.10 -9.89
C LYS A 247 19.86 7.90 -10.85
N PRO A 248 20.85 7.87 -11.77
CA PRO A 248 21.00 6.76 -12.71
C PRO A 248 21.41 5.46 -12.00
N VAL A 249 21.05 4.32 -12.60
CA VAL A 249 21.60 3.02 -12.22
C VAL A 249 23.05 2.98 -12.65
N ARG A 250 23.96 2.58 -11.76
CA ARG A 250 25.40 2.50 -12.06
C ARG A 250 25.83 1.03 -12.12
N ASP A 251 26.74 0.70 -13.03
CA ASP A 251 27.39 -0.62 -13.08
C ASP A 251 28.47 -0.73 -11.98
N LYS A 252 29.08 -1.92 -11.86
CA LYS A 252 30.22 -2.19 -10.99
C LYS A 252 31.39 -1.22 -11.19
N ASP A 253 31.54 -0.69 -12.40
CA ASP A 253 32.56 0.29 -12.76
C ASP A 253 32.13 1.75 -12.53
N GLY A 254 30.97 1.98 -11.89
CA GLY A 254 30.44 3.30 -11.59
C GLY A 254 29.84 4.06 -12.77
N LYS A 255 29.88 3.49 -13.98
CA LYS A 255 29.31 4.10 -15.19
C LYS A 255 27.78 4.00 -15.20
N PRO A 256 27.06 5.04 -15.66
CA PRO A 256 25.62 5.00 -15.79
C PRO A 256 25.21 3.93 -16.82
N VAL A 257 24.37 2.98 -16.43
CA VAL A 257 23.86 1.96 -17.33
C VAL A 257 22.66 2.52 -18.08
N SER A 258 22.75 2.57 -19.41
CA SER A 258 21.62 3.02 -20.22
C SER A 258 20.47 2.02 -20.06
N THR A 259 19.29 2.57 -19.79
CA THR A 259 18.10 1.74 -19.54
C THR A 259 17.69 0.96 -20.79
N GLN A 260 17.93 1.51 -21.99
CA GLN A 260 17.79 0.80 -23.27
C GLN A 260 18.77 -0.39 -23.38
N GLY A 261 20.04 -0.22 -23.03
CA GLY A 261 21.05 -1.28 -23.15
C GLY A 261 20.74 -2.51 -22.30
N LEU A 262 20.17 -2.30 -21.10
CA LEU A 262 19.68 -3.37 -20.22
C LEU A 262 18.50 -4.15 -20.81
N ILE A 263 17.61 -3.49 -21.55
CA ILE A 263 16.46 -4.13 -22.21
C ILE A 263 16.96 -5.05 -23.33
N TYR A 264 17.86 -4.56 -24.18
CA TYR A 264 18.46 -5.35 -25.26
C TYR A 264 19.28 -6.54 -24.73
N ALA A 265 20.11 -6.34 -23.70
CA ALA A 265 20.92 -7.40 -23.12
C ALA A 265 20.08 -8.51 -22.47
N ASN A 266 18.97 -8.16 -21.82
CA ASN A 266 18.07 -9.14 -21.22
C ASN A 266 17.20 -9.85 -22.26
N GLN A 267 16.80 -9.16 -23.35
CA GLN A 267 16.11 -9.79 -24.48
C GLN A 267 17.00 -10.84 -25.17
N LEU A 268 18.28 -10.55 -25.40
CA LEU A 268 19.25 -11.49 -25.96
C LEU A 268 19.44 -12.73 -25.06
N LYS A 269 19.53 -12.56 -23.74
CA LYS A 269 19.61 -13.68 -22.78
C LYS A 269 18.33 -14.52 -22.69
N SER A 270 17.15 -13.93 -22.93
CA SER A 270 15.88 -14.67 -22.95
C SER A 270 15.54 -15.30 -24.31
N GLY A 271 16.16 -14.81 -25.39
CA GLY A 271 15.96 -15.30 -26.75
C GLY A 271 16.94 -16.41 -27.17
N GLY A 272 18.10 -16.51 -26.51
CA GLY A 272 19.12 -17.54 -26.80
C GLY A 272 18.83 -18.95 -26.26
N GLY A 273 17.59 -19.26 -25.87
CA GLY A 273 17.18 -20.56 -25.33
C GLY A 273 16.23 -21.36 -26.24
N LYS A 274 16.03 -20.92 -27.49
CA LYS A 274 15.28 -21.65 -28.51
C LYS A 274 16.06 -21.60 -29.81
N ASN A 275 17.03 -22.49 -29.94
CA ASN A 275 17.55 -23.08 -31.17
C ASN A 275 18.79 -23.87 -30.77
N GLU A 276 18.57 -25.11 -30.36
CA GLU A 276 19.43 -26.26 -30.66
C GLU A 276 18.70 -27.50 -30.08
N ASP A 277 18.46 -28.43 -31.00
CA ASP A 277 17.80 -29.75 -30.96
C ASP A 277 16.26 -29.84 -30.88
#